data_AF-K6YHE7-F1
#
_entry.id   AF-K6YHE7-F1
#
_cell.length_a   1.000
_cell.length_b   1.000
_cell.length_c   1.000
_cell.angle_alpha   90.00
_cell.angle_beta   90.00
_cell.angle_gamma   90.00
#
_symmetry.space_group_name_H-M   'P 1'
#
loop_
_entity.id
_entity.type
_entity.pdbx_description
1 polymer ?
#
loop_
_entity_poly.entity_id
_entity_poly.type
_entity_poly.pdbx_seq_one_letter_code
_entity_poly.pdbx_strand_id
1 'polypeptide(L)'
;MNDKVLTELFALKPSVRSQINSAPGYAVFDNANVNLILASFGGGYGVVTDNQTGQKTYMKMAEVGLGLGAGIKDFRAVFVFHNEAVMSRFVEEGWAFGAQADAAAKAGDKGVAKGGEVTVDNITIYQLTESGLSLQATVKGTKYWKDNELN
;
A
#
# COMPACT_ATOMS: atom_id res chain seq x y z
N MET A 1 -5.06 14.01 -3.68
CA MET A 1 -4.28 13.27 -2.67
C MET A 1 -3.32 12.30 -3.33
N ASN A 2 -3.81 11.35 -4.14
CA ASN A 2 -2.96 10.37 -4.85
C ASN A 2 -1.82 11.00 -5.67
N ASP A 3 -2.11 12.05 -6.44
CA ASP A 3 -1.10 12.71 -7.28
C ASP A 3 0.03 13.33 -6.45
N LYS A 4 -0.27 13.82 -5.24
CA LYS A 4 0.73 14.37 -4.32
C LYS A 4 1.66 13.27 -3.81
N VAL A 5 1.10 12.12 -3.40
CA VAL A 5 1.88 10.94 -2.96
C VAL A 5 2.81 10.46 -4.07
N LEU A 6 2.31 10.34 -5.30
CA LEU A 6 3.12 9.92 -6.44
C LEU A 6 4.20 10.94 -6.78
N THR A 7 3.88 12.24 -6.72
CA THR A 7 4.87 13.31 -6.95
C THR A 7 6.01 13.24 -5.94
N GLU A 8 5.69 13.07 -4.65
CA GLU A 8 6.68 12.89 -3.58
C GLU A 8 7.51 11.61 -3.80
N LEU A 9 6.86 10.50 -4.15
CA LEU A 9 7.55 9.24 -4.43
C LEU A 9 8.51 9.37 -5.62
N PHE A 10 8.11 10.05 -6.69
CA PHE A 10 8.99 10.26 -7.85
C PHE A 10 10.15 11.20 -7.56
N ALA A 11 9.99 12.16 -6.64
CA ALA A 11 11.09 12.99 -6.18
C ALA A 11 12.12 12.16 -5.37
N LEU A 12 11.63 11.25 -4.51
CA LEU A 12 12.50 10.38 -3.69
C LEU A 12 13.12 9.24 -4.50
N LYS A 13 12.39 8.68 -5.46
CA LYS A 13 12.82 7.54 -6.29
C LYS A 13 12.28 7.68 -7.72
N PRO A 14 12.99 8.42 -8.60
CA PRO A 14 12.54 8.71 -9.96
C PRO A 14 12.25 7.47 -10.81
N SER A 15 12.96 6.35 -10.57
CA SER A 15 12.77 5.09 -11.28
C SER A 15 11.35 4.52 -11.14
N VAL A 16 10.63 4.84 -10.06
CA VAL A 16 9.27 4.34 -9.81
C VAL A 16 8.30 4.81 -10.90
N ARG A 17 8.53 5.99 -11.50
CA ARG A 17 7.68 6.49 -12.57
C ARG A 17 7.62 5.52 -13.76
N SER A 18 8.76 4.96 -14.16
CA SER A 18 8.82 3.97 -15.23
C SER A 18 8.15 2.66 -14.82
N GLN A 19 8.29 2.25 -13.56
CA GLN A 19 7.67 1.03 -13.05
C GLN A 19 6.15 1.13 -13.07
N ILE A 20 5.60 2.22 -12.54
CA ILE A 20 4.15 2.47 -12.54
C ILE A 20 3.61 2.50 -13.95
N ASN A 21 4.26 3.19 -14.88
CA ASN A 21 3.80 3.28 -16.27
C ASN A 21 3.83 1.94 -17.01
N SER A 22 4.66 0.99 -16.58
CA SER A 22 4.81 -0.32 -17.23
C SER A 22 4.01 -1.43 -16.55
N ALA A 23 3.43 -1.15 -15.38
CA ALA A 23 2.66 -2.09 -14.59
C ALA A 23 1.20 -2.21 -15.11
N PRO A 24 0.53 -3.36 -14.93
CA PRO A 24 -0.92 -3.49 -15.06
C PRO A 24 -1.71 -2.40 -14.32
N GLY A 25 -1.24 -2.03 -13.14
CA GLY A 25 -1.83 -0.96 -12.35
C GLY A 25 -1.06 -0.68 -11.08
N TYR A 26 -1.56 0.26 -10.30
CA TYR A 26 -0.96 0.67 -9.02
C TYR A 26 -2.04 1.09 -8.02
N ALA A 27 -1.73 0.98 -6.74
CA ALA A 27 -2.58 1.51 -5.68
C ALA A 27 -1.88 2.62 -4.92
N VAL A 28 -2.63 3.63 -4.50
CA VAL A 28 -2.15 4.69 -3.62
C VAL A 28 -3.06 4.75 -2.40
N PHE A 29 -2.46 4.64 -1.23
CA PHE A 29 -3.14 4.69 0.06
C PHE A 29 -2.55 5.82 0.91
N ASP A 30 -3.41 6.42 1.70
CA ASP A 30 -3.08 7.49 2.62
C ASP A 30 -3.92 7.32 3.89
N ASN A 31 -3.32 7.57 5.04
CA ASN A 31 -4.05 7.58 6.29
C ASN A 31 -4.87 8.87 6.37
N ALA A 32 -6.19 8.75 6.33
CA ALA A 32 -7.02 9.90 6.56
C ALA A 32 -6.83 10.35 8.01
N ASN A 33 -6.43 11.62 8.19
CA ASN A 33 -6.40 12.36 9.46
C ASN A 33 -7.84 12.54 9.99
N VAL A 34 -8.60 11.45 10.11
CA VAL A 34 -9.91 11.45 10.73
C VAL A 34 -9.62 11.53 12.22
N ASN A 35 -10.06 12.63 12.84
CA ASN A 35 -10.11 12.86 14.27
C ASN A 35 -11.02 11.82 14.96
N LEU A 36 -10.68 10.53 14.86
CA LEU A 36 -11.42 9.44 15.48
C LEU A 36 -10.86 9.25 16.88
N ILE A 37 -11.30 10.11 17.79
CA ILE A 37 -10.97 10.14 19.23
C ILE A 37 -11.35 8.83 19.96
N LEU A 38 -11.78 7.77 19.28
CA LEU A 38 -12.43 6.60 19.91
C LEU A 38 -12.06 5.21 19.37
N ALA A 39 -10.99 5.01 18.60
CA ALA A 39 -10.62 3.64 18.20
C ALA A 39 -9.11 3.38 18.31
N SER A 40 -8.75 2.30 19.01
CA SER A 40 -7.40 1.73 19.06
C SER A 40 -6.90 1.16 17.72
N PHE A 41 -7.52 1.53 16.60
CA PHE A 41 -7.28 1.02 15.25
C PHE A 41 -7.13 2.19 14.27
N GLY A 42 -6.01 2.23 13.53
CA GLY A 42 -5.78 3.19 12.46
C GLY A 42 -6.52 2.77 11.19
N GLY A 43 -7.15 3.71 10.49
CA GLY A 43 -7.87 3.48 9.25
C GLY A 43 -7.47 4.48 8.17
N GLY A 44 -7.61 4.10 6.91
CA GLY A 44 -7.26 4.93 5.77
C GLY A 44 -8.03 4.56 4.51
N TYR A 45 -7.82 5.33 3.46
CA TYR A 45 -8.47 5.14 2.17
C TYR A 45 -7.41 5.16 1.07
N GLY A 46 -7.75 4.54 -0.06
CA GLY A 46 -6.90 4.55 -1.22
C GLY A 46 -7.67 4.28 -2.49
N VAL A 47 -6.93 4.27 -3.60
CA VAL A 47 -7.46 3.94 -4.91
C VAL A 47 -6.50 2.98 -5.60
N VAL A 48 -7.04 1.95 -6.23
CA VAL A 48 -6.35 1.14 -7.23
C VAL A 48 -6.69 1.73 -8.59
N THR A 49 -5.66 2.02 -9.39
CA THR A 49 -5.79 2.50 -10.76
C THR A 49 -5.30 1.41 -11.71
N ASP A 50 -6.18 0.97 -12.59
CA ASP A 50 -5.84 0.12 -13.73
C ASP A 50 -5.24 1.00 -14.82
N ASN A 51 -4.01 0.72 -15.24
CA ASN A 51 -3.31 1.49 -16.24
C ASN A 51 -3.77 1.20 -17.68
N GLN A 52 -4.37 0.03 -17.91
CA GLN A 52 -4.87 -0.38 -19.21
C GLN A 52 -6.23 0.27 -19.50
N THR A 53 -7.13 0.27 -18.51
CA THR A 53 -8.51 0.74 -18.68
C THR A 53 -8.74 2.15 -18.14
N GLY A 54 -7.86 2.63 -17.26
CA GLY A 54 -8.05 3.87 -16.50
C GLY A 54 -9.09 3.74 -15.38
N GLN A 55 -9.63 2.53 -15.14
CA GLN A 55 -10.59 2.27 -14.08
C GLN A 55 -9.96 2.55 -12.72
N LYS A 56 -10.75 3.20 -11.85
CA LYS A 56 -10.38 3.49 -10.46
C LYS A 56 -11.27 2.69 -9.53
N THR A 57 -10.66 1.92 -8.65
CA THR A 57 -11.36 1.18 -7.60
C THR A 57 -10.99 1.73 -6.24
N TYR A 58 -11.97 2.23 -5.50
CA TYR A 58 -11.77 2.80 -4.18
C TYR A 58 -11.62 1.70 -3.14
N MET A 59 -10.65 1.86 -2.25
CA MET A 59 -10.26 0.86 -1.27
C MET A 59 -10.24 1.50 0.12
N LYS A 60 -10.56 0.70 1.13
CA LYS A 60 -10.38 0.99 2.55
C LYS A 60 -9.14 0.22 3.06
N MET A 61 -8.48 0.76 4.07
CA MET A 61 -7.43 0.07 4.80
C MET A 61 -7.60 0.23 6.31
N ALA A 62 -7.17 -0.77 7.07
CA ALA A 62 -7.05 -0.69 8.52
C ALA A 62 -5.76 -1.36 8.97
N GLU A 63 -5.17 -0.78 10.00
CA GLU A 63 -3.93 -1.26 10.60
C GLU A 63 -4.21 -1.78 12.01
N VAL A 64 -3.81 -3.04 12.26
CA VAL A 64 -3.83 -3.67 13.58
C VAL A 64 -2.38 -3.77 14.06
N GLY A 65 -1.97 -2.86 14.96
CA GLY A 65 -0.61 -2.79 15.49
C GLY A 65 -0.53 -3.03 17.00
N LEU A 66 0.57 -3.61 17.46
CA LEU A 66 0.91 -3.75 18.89
C LEU A 66 1.56 -2.46 19.39
N GLY A 67 0.74 -1.51 19.84
CA GLY A 67 1.25 -0.32 20.52
C GLY A 67 0.17 0.72 20.80
N LEU A 68 -0.13 0.95 22.08
CA LEU A 68 -0.91 2.10 22.52
C LEU A 68 -0.11 3.38 22.20
N GLY A 69 -0.57 4.19 21.24
CA GLY A 69 -0.18 5.60 21.13
C GLY A 69 1.03 5.98 20.26
N ALA A 70 1.56 5.12 19.38
CA ALA A 70 2.72 5.45 18.54
C ALA A 70 2.39 6.21 17.22
N GLY A 71 1.30 6.98 17.21
CA GLY A 71 1.02 8.12 16.32
C GLY A 71 1.78 8.25 15.00
N ILE A 72 1.68 7.27 14.09
CA ILE A 72 2.05 7.52 12.69
C ILE A 72 0.92 8.36 12.10
N LYS A 73 1.07 9.68 12.24
CA LYS A 73 0.09 10.68 11.78
C LYS A 73 0.08 10.83 10.27
N ASP A 74 1.19 10.51 9.62
CA ASP A 74 1.38 10.65 8.17
C ASP A 74 2.00 9.37 7.60
N PHE A 75 1.14 8.47 7.13
CA PHE A 75 1.48 7.21 6.47
C PHE A 75 0.90 7.21 5.06
N ARG A 76 1.76 7.04 4.05
CA ARG A 76 1.34 6.84 2.67
C ARG A 76 2.00 5.60 2.10
N ALA A 77 1.26 4.84 1.31
CA ALA A 77 1.78 3.65 0.66
C ALA A 77 1.40 3.63 -0.82
N VAL A 78 2.36 3.23 -1.65
CA VAL A 78 2.16 3.00 -3.09
C VAL A 78 2.47 1.56 -3.41
N PHE A 79 1.52 0.86 -4.00
CA PHE A 79 1.62 -0.52 -4.43
C PHE A 79 1.76 -0.52 -5.94
N VAL A 80 2.77 -1.22 -6.47
CA VAL A 80 2.95 -1.44 -7.90
C VAL A 80 2.74 -2.93 -8.15
N PHE A 81 1.70 -3.26 -8.91
CA PHE A 81 1.36 -4.64 -9.22
C PHE A 81 2.10 -5.07 -10.48
N HIS A 82 2.91 -6.12 -10.41
CA HIS A 82 3.66 -6.63 -11.58
C HIS A 82 2.90 -7.69 -12.37
N ASN A 83 1.69 -8.06 -11.91
CA ASN A 83 0.85 -9.08 -12.53
C ASN A 83 -0.62 -8.68 -12.41
N GLU A 84 -1.37 -8.80 -13.50
CA GLU A 84 -2.79 -8.43 -13.57
C GLU A 84 -3.65 -9.27 -12.64
N ALA A 85 -3.43 -10.60 -12.58
CA ALA A 85 -4.16 -11.47 -11.67
C ALA A 85 -3.90 -11.13 -10.19
N VAL A 86 -2.70 -10.65 -9.87
CA VAL A 86 -2.37 -10.18 -8.52
C VAL A 86 -3.12 -8.88 -8.19
N MET A 87 -3.24 -7.95 -9.16
CA MET A 87 -4.04 -6.75 -9.00
C MET A 87 -5.53 -7.07 -8.83
N SER A 88 -6.09 -7.94 -9.68
CA SER A 88 -7.49 -8.37 -9.59
C SER A 88 -7.76 -9.03 -8.24
N ARG A 89 -6.89 -9.96 -7.80
CA ARG A 89 -7.01 -10.59 -6.48
C ARG A 89 -6.95 -9.58 -5.35
N PHE A 90 -6.05 -8.59 -5.41
CA PHE A 90 -5.95 -7.53 -4.41
C PHE A 90 -7.27 -6.73 -4.30
N VAL A 91 -7.91 -6.43 -5.43
CA VAL A 91 -9.19 -5.71 -5.47
C VAL A 91 -10.36 -6.58 -5.00
N GLU A 92 -10.42 -7.85 -5.42
CA GLU A 92 -11.55 -8.75 -5.19
C GLU A 92 -11.54 -9.38 -3.80
N GLU A 93 -10.39 -9.89 -3.37
CA GLU A 93 -10.23 -10.63 -2.12
C GLU A 93 -9.69 -9.74 -0.98
N GLY A 94 -9.15 -8.57 -1.33
CA GLY A 94 -8.40 -7.73 -0.42
C GLY A 94 -6.96 -8.22 -0.21
N TRP A 95 -6.27 -7.61 0.74
CA TRP A 95 -4.87 -7.91 0.99
C TRP A 95 -4.48 -7.70 2.45
N ALA A 96 -3.56 -8.50 2.98
CA ALA A 96 -3.10 -8.42 4.36
C ALA A 96 -1.58 -8.62 4.45
N PHE A 97 -0.83 -7.57 4.81
CA PHE A 97 0.64 -7.62 4.71
C PHE A 97 1.27 -8.81 5.45
N GLY A 98 0.82 -9.08 6.69
CA GLY A 98 1.39 -10.13 7.53
C GLY A 98 1.18 -11.54 6.99
N ALA A 99 -0.01 -11.85 6.48
CA ALA A 99 -0.31 -13.18 5.96
C ALA A 99 0.43 -13.44 4.63
N GLN A 100 0.51 -12.45 3.76
CA GLN A 100 1.17 -12.57 2.46
C GLN A 100 2.69 -12.65 2.60
N ALA A 101 3.28 -11.86 3.50
CA ALA A 101 4.71 -11.93 3.78
C ALA A 101 5.11 -13.29 4.38
N ASP A 102 4.33 -13.81 5.33
CA ASP A 102 4.57 -15.13 5.93
C ASP A 102 4.43 -16.25 4.90
N ALA A 103 3.45 -16.16 3.99
CA ALA A 103 3.26 -17.11 2.91
C ALA A 103 4.44 -17.09 1.92
N ALA A 104 4.86 -15.91 1.46
CA ALA A 104 6.01 -15.76 0.55
C ALA A 104 7.31 -16.28 1.17
N ALA A 105 7.55 -16.00 2.45
CA ALA A 105 8.71 -16.51 3.18
C ALA A 105 8.71 -18.05 3.27
N LYS A 106 7.54 -18.67 3.53
CA LYS A 106 7.38 -20.13 3.54
C LYS A 106 7.53 -20.75 2.15
N ALA A 107 7.10 -20.06 1.09
CA ALA A 107 7.22 -20.51 -0.29
C ALA A 107 8.65 -20.40 -0.85
N GLY A 108 9.58 -19.77 -0.11
CA GLY A 108 10.96 -19.56 -0.56
C GLY A 108 11.14 -18.32 -1.43
N ASP A 109 10.06 -17.61 -1.75
CA ASP A 109 10.06 -16.28 -2.37
C ASP A 109 10.42 -15.23 -1.32
N LYS A 110 11.71 -15.18 -0.99
CA LYS A 110 12.26 -14.21 -0.04
C LYS A 110 12.08 -12.81 -0.62
N GLY A 111 11.03 -12.12 -0.19
CA GLY A 111 10.80 -10.73 -0.52
C GLY A 111 12.06 -9.89 -0.28
N VAL A 112 12.41 -9.05 -1.25
CA VAL A 112 13.62 -8.22 -1.19
C VAL A 112 13.24 -6.90 -0.54
N ALA A 113 13.76 -6.64 0.66
CA ALA A 113 13.72 -5.33 1.29
C ALA A 113 14.99 -4.56 0.91
N LYS A 114 14.86 -3.51 0.09
CA LYS A 114 15.99 -2.65 -0.30
C LYS A 114 15.52 -1.20 -0.34
N GLY A 115 16.26 -0.32 0.33
CA GLY A 115 16.13 1.14 0.16
C GLY A 115 14.69 1.66 0.22
N GLY A 116 13.89 1.20 1.19
CA GLY A 116 12.54 1.73 1.40
C GLY A 116 11.41 1.06 0.60
N GLU A 117 11.68 -0.03 -0.13
CA GLU A 117 10.67 -0.85 -0.81
C GLU A 117 10.71 -2.31 -0.35
N VAL A 118 9.55 -2.98 -0.41
CA VAL A 118 9.45 -4.44 -0.25
C VAL A 118 8.72 -5.03 -1.44
N THR A 119 9.22 -6.14 -1.95
CA THR A 119 8.49 -6.93 -2.94
C THR A 119 7.96 -8.20 -2.31
N VAL A 120 6.65 -8.40 -2.35
CA VAL A 120 5.95 -9.60 -1.86
C VAL A 120 4.92 -9.99 -2.90
N ASP A 121 4.89 -11.26 -3.30
CA ASP A 121 3.82 -11.81 -4.16
C ASP A 121 3.60 -10.99 -5.45
N ASN A 122 4.68 -10.61 -6.15
CA ASN A 122 4.66 -9.76 -7.36
C ASN A 122 4.07 -8.35 -7.15
N ILE A 123 4.13 -7.84 -5.92
CA ILE A 123 3.76 -6.46 -5.59
C ILE A 123 4.98 -5.76 -5.00
N THR A 124 5.39 -4.64 -5.58
CA THR A 124 6.37 -3.75 -4.92
C THR A 124 5.64 -2.67 -4.15
N ILE A 125 5.99 -2.52 -2.88
CA ILE A 125 5.33 -1.60 -1.95
C ILE A 125 6.35 -0.55 -1.51
N TYR A 126 5.99 0.70 -1.72
CA TYR A 126 6.74 1.88 -1.30
C TYR A 126 6.00 2.54 -0.15
N GLN A 127 6.70 2.83 0.94
CA GLN A 127 6.12 3.49 2.10
C GLN A 127 6.79 4.85 2.34
N LEU A 128 5.97 5.89 2.42
CA LEU A 128 6.40 7.27 2.63
C LEU A 128 5.93 7.75 4.01
N THR A 129 6.87 8.32 4.78
CA THR A 129 6.65 9.01 6.06
C THR A 129 7.07 10.47 5.93
N GLU A 130 6.82 11.31 6.95
CA GLU A 130 7.33 12.69 6.98
C GLU A 130 8.85 12.78 6.79
N SER A 131 9.58 11.78 7.29
CA SER A 131 11.03 11.66 7.20
C SER A 131 11.55 11.12 5.85
N GLY A 132 10.68 10.80 4.89
CA GLY A 132 11.04 10.28 3.56
C GLY A 132 10.63 8.82 3.34
N LEU A 133 11.34 8.11 2.47
CA LEU A 133 11.02 6.72 2.14
C LEU A 133 11.49 5.79 3.28
N SER A 134 10.55 5.14 3.97
CA SER A 134 10.83 4.30 5.12
C SER A 134 9.94 3.07 5.12
N LEU A 135 10.58 1.89 5.05
CA LEU A 135 9.92 0.60 5.12
C LEU A 135 9.84 0.04 6.55
N GLN A 136 10.45 0.73 7.53
CA GLN A 136 10.58 0.21 8.89
C GLN A 136 9.25 0.12 9.65
N ALA A 137 8.19 0.72 9.10
CA ALA A 137 6.88 0.81 9.71
C ALA A 137 5.82 0.04 8.93
N THR A 138 6.18 -1.03 8.22
CA THR A 138 5.16 -1.95 7.72
C THR A 138 4.64 -2.78 8.87
N VAL A 139 3.58 -2.26 9.49
CA VAL A 139 2.96 -2.86 10.66
C VAL A 139 2.37 -4.20 10.24
N LYS A 140 2.94 -5.27 10.80
CA LYS A 140 2.33 -6.59 10.80
C LYS A 140 0.88 -6.42 11.26
N GLY A 141 -0.08 -6.57 10.36
CA GLY A 141 -1.50 -6.40 10.67
C GLY A 141 -2.27 -5.35 9.86
N THR A 142 -1.70 -4.78 8.80
CA THR A 142 -2.49 -3.96 7.86
C THR A 142 -3.32 -4.81 6.91
N LYS A 143 -4.62 -4.51 6.80
CA LYS A 143 -5.57 -5.11 5.87
C LYS A 143 -6.12 -4.03 4.92
N TYR A 144 -6.32 -4.42 3.67
CA TYR A 144 -6.86 -3.61 2.58
C TYR A 144 -8.06 -4.34 1.97
N TRP A 145 -9.12 -3.62 1.64
CA TRP A 145 -10.32 -4.21 1.02
C TRP A 145 -11.07 -3.17 0.19
N LYS A 146 -11.84 -3.63 -0.79
CA LYS A 146 -12.66 -2.78 -1.66
C LYS A 146 -13.74 -2.06 -0.85
N ASP A 147 -13.95 -0.79 -1.17
CA ASP A 147 -15.02 0.00 -0.57
C ASP A 147 -16.33 -0.20 -1.36
N ASN A 148 -17.24 -1.02 -0.85
CA ASN A 148 -18.52 -1.30 -1.53
C ASN A 148 -19.48 -0.10 -1.62
N GLU A 149 -19.20 1.01 -0.93
CA GLU A 149 -20.04 2.21 -0.98
C GLU A 149 -19.61 3.16 -2.11
N LEU A 150 -18.39 3.01 -2.61
CA LEU A 150 -17.77 3.91 -3.59
C LEU A 150 -17.50 3.25 -4.96
N ASN A 151 -17.84 1.96 -5.12
CA ASN A 151 -17.65 1.17 -6.34
C ASN A 151 -18.93 0.44 -6.72
#